data_AF-A0A498HHM5-F1
#
_entry.id   AF-A0A498HHM5-F1
#
_cell.length_a   1.000
_cell.length_b   1.000
_cell.length_c   1.000
_cell.angle_alpha   90.00
_cell.angle_beta   90.00
_cell.angle_gamma   90.00
#
_symmetry.space_group_name_H-M   'P 1'
#
loop_
_entity.id
_entity.type
_entity.pdbx_description
1 polymer ?
#
loop_
_entity_poly.entity_id
_entity_poly.type
_entity_poly.pdbx_seq_one_letter_code
_entity_poly.pdbx_strand_id
1 'polypeptide(L)'
;MARCNSAQCSLSNFKACTIVCYSSHKPGCNNNTCGLFPGNTVTRTSTSGDLGQDIVSFQSTDRSNLGRLVSVLNLLFTCGATSLLKGLASGVKGMVGLSRAKVRLHFQFTSAFSFHRKFAICLRSSLSFSGAVSKSLTFTPLIVNPVSIADAYFDGKPSAEYFNRYVSTNISTVNPYTILKTSLYNAMVNAFVKEVAKIPRVKAVAPFGACFNSKNIGSTRVGPAVPYIDLVLQSESVY
;
A
#
# COMPACT_ATOMS: atom_id res chain seq x y z
N MET A 1 9.45 -10.90 -21.46
CA MET A 1 8.89 -9.53 -21.49
C MET A 1 7.63 -9.50 -22.34
N ALA A 2 6.70 -8.59 -22.04
CA ALA A 2 5.48 -8.42 -22.82
C ALA A 2 5.75 -7.56 -24.05
N ARG A 3 5.47 -8.12 -25.24
CA ARG A 3 5.60 -7.39 -26.51
C ARG A 3 4.60 -6.25 -26.58
N CYS A 4 4.99 -5.14 -27.18
CA CYS A 4 4.12 -4.01 -27.49
C CYS A 4 2.81 -4.48 -28.16
N ASN A 5 1.68 -3.87 -27.79
CA ASN A 5 0.34 -4.21 -28.29
C ASN A 5 -0.17 -5.63 -27.97
N SER A 6 0.54 -6.41 -27.17
CA SER A 6 0.05 -7.71 -26.67
C SER A 6 -1.13 -7.53 -25.69
N ALA A 7 -1.89 -8.60 -25.47
CA ALA A 7 -2.99 -8.61 -24.50
C ALA A 7 -2.52 -8.24 -23.08
N GLN A 8 -1.31 -8.68 -22.71
CA GLN A 8 -0.65 -8.36 -21.44
C GLN A 8 -0.40 -6.85 -21.29
N CYS A 9 0.07 -6.21 -22.36
CA CYS A 9 0.27 -4.77 -22.39
C CYS A 9 -1.07 -4.03 -22.32
N SER A 10 -2.05 -4.43 -23.12
CA SER A 10 -3.39 -3.84 -23.08
C SER A 10 -4.03 -3.93 -21.68
N LEU A 11 -3.78 -5.02 -20.94
CA LEU A 11 -4.22 -5.19 -19.55
C LEU A 11 -3.56 -4.21 -18.58
N SER A 12 -2.30 -3.85 -18.81
CA SER A 12 -1.54 -2.91 -17.97
C SER A 12 -1.88 -1.44 -18.23
N ASN A 13 -2.75 -1.15 -19.22
CA ASN A 13 -3.07 0.20 -19.69
C ASN A 13 -1.82 0.99 -20.12
N PHE A 14 -0.81 0.31 -20.69
CA PHE A 14 0.36 0.95 -21.28
C PHE A 14 -0.04 2.04 -22.29
N LYS A 15 0.85 3.01 -22.49
CA LYS A 15 0.66 4.10 -23.47
C LYS A 15 1.82 4.29 -24.43
N ALA A 16 2.96 3.72 -24.12
CA ALA A 16 4.15 3.84 -24.92
C ALA A 16 4.85 2.49 -25.00
N CYS A 17 5.56 2.29 -26.10
CA CYS A 17 6.41 1.13 -26.29
C CYS A 17 7.87 1.56 -26.28
N THR A 18 8.70 0.75 -25.63
CA THR A 18 10.14 0.81 -25.73
C THR A 18 10.51 0.22 -27.08
N ILE A 19 10.84 1.06 -28.05
CA ILE A 19 11.15 0.61 -29.43
C ILE A 19 12.50 -0.09 -29.48
N VAL A 20 13.52 0.54 -28.89
CA VAL A 20 14.89 0.01 -28.83
C VAL A 20 15.46 0.18 -27.42
N CYS A 21 16.09 -0.87 -26.91
CA CYS A 21 17.00 -0.78 -25.77
C CYS A 21 18.46 -0.88 -26.26
N TYR A 22 19.27 0.13 -25.96
CA TYR A 22 20.66 0.25 -26.45
C TYR A 22 21.70 -0.60 -25.70
N SER A 23 21.27 -1.41 -24.72
CA SER A 23 22.16 -2.28 -23.94
C SER A 23 21.98 -3.75 -24.33
N SER A 24 22.86 -4.62 -23.82
CA SER A 24 22.73 -6.06 -24.01
C SER A 24 21.37 -6.57 -23.51
N HIS A 25 20.81 -7.53 -24.25
CA HIS A 25 19.52 -8.13 -23.93
C HIS A 25 19.58 -8.77 -22.53
N LYS A 26 18.71 -8.29 -21.66
CA LYS A 26 18.55 -8.80 -20.30
C LYS A 26 17.15 -8.48 -19.79
N PRO A 27 16.68 -9.10 -18.69
CA PRO A 27 15.46 -8.66 -18.05
C PRO A 27 15.48 -7.15 -17.77
N GLY A 28 14.48 -6.42 -18.28
CA GLY A 28 14.37 -4.96 -18.18
C GLY A 28 14.99 -4.18 -19.35
N CYS A 29 15.57 -4.85 -20.36
CA CYS A 29 16.10 -4.22 -21.56
C CYS A 29 15.81 -5.10 -22.78
N ASN A 30 14.70 -4.82 -23.46
CA ASN A 30 14.27 -5.56 -24.65
C ASN A 30 13.66 -4.59 -25.67
N ASN A 31 13.78 -4.93 -26.95
CA ASN A 31 13.14 -4.17 -28.02
C ASN A 31 11.64 -4.51 -28.11
N ASN A 32 10.85 -3.56 -28.57
CA ASN A 32 9.41 -3.72 -28.83
C ASN A 32 8.60 -4.23 -27.63
N THR A 33 8.85 -3.69 -26.44
CA THR A 33 8.11 -3.98 -25.20
C THR A 33 7.20 -2.83 -24.81
N CYS A 34 6.16 -3.07 -24.01
CA CYS A 34 5.39 -1.96 -23.44
C CYS A 34 6.06 -1.40 -22.18
N GLY A 35 6.21 -0.07 -22.19
CA GLY A 35 6.76 0.69 -21.08
C GLY A 35 5.68 1.08 -20.08
N LEU A 36 6.04 1.01 -18.81
CA LEU A 36 5.25 1.44 -17.66
C LEU A 36 6.12 2.33 -16.76
N PHE A 37 5.49 2.92 -15.75
CA PHE A 37 6.15 3.80 -14.80
C PHE A 37 6.18 3.17 -13.41
N PRO A 38 7.18 2.33 -13.09
CA PRO A 38 7.36 1.86 -11.73
C PRO A 38 7.78 3.04 -10.84
N GLY A 39 7.10 3.18 -9.72
CA GLY A 39 7.34 4.24 -8.74
C GLY A 39 7.83 3.69 -7.40
N ASN A 40 8.72 4.45 -6.76
CA ASN A 40 9.03 4.33 -5.34
C ASN A 40 8.22 5.37 -4.59
N THR A 41 7.18 4.92 -3.91
CA THR A 41 6.26 5.77 -3.16
C THR A 41 6.84 6.29 -1.84
N VAL A 42 7.96 5.73 -1.36
CA VAL A 42 8.70 6.24 -0.18
C VAL A 42 9.44 7.52 -0.54
N THR A 43 10.15 7.52 -1.68
CA THR A 43 10.91 8.68 -2.16
C THR A 43 10.14 9.56 -3.13
N ARG A 44 8.93 9.17 -3.53
CA ARG A 44 8.08 9.86 -4.51
C ARG A 44 8.78 10.03 -5.86
N THR A 45 9.48 8.98 -6.30
CA THR A 45 10.24 8.97 -7.55
C THR A 45 9.71 7.89 -8.49
N SER A 46 9.72 8.16 -9.80
CA SER A 46 9.31 7.20 -10.82
C SER A 46 10.30 7.20 -11.97
N THR A 47 10.48 6.05 -12.60
CA THR A 47 11.27 5.92 -13.84
C THR A 47 10.41 5.26 -14.93
N SER A 48 10.98 5.07 -16.12
CA SER A 48 10.43 4.10 -17.08
C SER A 48 10.86 2.69 -16.70
N GLY A 49 10.09 1.70 -17.12
CA GLY A 49 10.34 0.28 -16.90
C GLY A 49 9.51 -0.62 -17.80
N ASP A 50 10.10 -1.73 -18.25
CA ASP A 50 9.43 -2.67 -19.14
C ASP A 50 8.49 -3.63 -18.37
N LEU A 51 7.36 -3.98 -18.97
CA LEU A 51 6.47 -5.02 -18.47
C LEU A 51 7.10 -6.41 -18.69
N GLY A 52 7.41 -7.06 -17.58
CA GLY A 52 7.86 -8.44 -17.49
C GLY A 52 6.76 -9.41 -17.09
N GLN A 53 7.08 -10.68 -17.22
CA GLN A 53 6.23 -11.80 -16.84
C GLN A 53 7.12 -12.93 -16.36
N ASP A 54 6.78 -13.53 -15.23
CA ASP A 54 7.52 -14.64 -14.64
C ASP A 54 6.64 -15.42 -13.65
N ILE A 55 7.17 -16.52 -13.14
CA ILE A 55 6.53 -17.41 -12.19
C ILE A 55 6.65 -16.81 -10.79
N VAL A 56 5.54 -16.74 -10.07
CA VAL A 56 5.56 -16.45 -8.63
C VAL A 56 4.78 -17.50 -7.86
N SER A 57 5.39 -18.00 -6.80
CA SER A 57 4.87 -19.07 -5.97
C SER A 57 4.53 -18.57 -4.57
N PHE A 58 3.43 -19.07 -4.01
CA PHE A 58 2.92 -18.72 -2.68
C PHE A 58 2.44 -19.96 -1.93
N GLN A 59 2.48 -19.89 -0.61
CA GLN A 59 1.84 -20.89 0.23
C GLN A 59 0.31 -20.70 0.18
N SER A 60 -0.44 -21.75 -0.17
CA SER A 60 -1.89 -21.76 0.02
C SER A 60 -2.26 -21.85 1.50
N THR A 61 -3.51 -21.55 1.84
CA THR A 61 -4.02 -21.71 3.22
C THR A 61 -5.52 -21.99 3.20
N ASP A 62 -5.98 -22.78 4.16
CA ASP A 62 -7.40 -23.04 4.44
C ASP A 62 -7.98 -22.08 5.51
N ARG A 63 -7.24 -21.00 5.84
CA ARG A 63 -7.43 -20.02 6.93
C ARG A 63 -6.89 -20.43 8.29
N SER A 64 -6.69 -21.72 8.54
CA SER A 64 -6.19 -22.23 9.82
C SER A 64 -4.74 -22.71 9.71
N ASN A 65 -4.39 -23.31 8.58
CA ASN A 65 -3.10 -23.94 8.32
C ASN A 65 -2.53 -23.51 6.97
N LEU A 66 -1.21 -23.64 6.86
CA LEU A 66 -0.52 -23.51 5.58
C LEU A 66 -0.74 -24.79 4.76
N GLY A 67 -1.21 -24.63 3.53
CA GLY A 67 -1.39 -25.70 2.55
C GLY A 67 -0.14 -25.86 1.68
N ARG A 68 -0.30 -26.39 0.46
CA ARG A 68 0.80 -26.56 -0.51
C ARG A 68 1.24 -25.24 -1.16
N LEU A 69 2.44 -25.23 -1.73
CA LEU A 69 2.88 -24.17 -2.63
C LEU A 69 2.04 -24.19 -3.93
N VAL A 70 1.61 -23.02 -4.38
CA VAL A 70 0.89 -22.82 -5.65
C VAL A 70 1.55 -21.70 -6.45
N SER A 71 1.52 -21.79 -7.78
CA SER A 71 2.25 -20.88 -8.66
C SER A 71 1.33 -20.21 -9.68
N VAL A 72 1.59 -18.94 -9.93
CA VAL A 72 1.07 -18.21 -11.10
C VAL A 72 2.21 -18.12 -12.09
N LEU A 73 2.11 -18.85 -13.21
CA LEU A 73 3.21 -18.98 -14.18
C LEU A 73 3.50 -17.68 -14.95
N ASN A 74 2.49 -16.84 -15.07
CA ASN A 74 2.46 -15.70 -15.98
C ASN A 74 2.16 -14.39 -15.23
N LEU A 75 2.76 -14.21 -14.05
CA LEU A 75 2.53 -13.00 -13.26
C LEU A 75 3.21 -11.81 -13.93
N LEU A 76 2.43 -10.78 -14.26
CA LEU A 76 2.91 -9.53 -14.81
C LEU A 76 3.53 -8.65 -13.71
N PHE A 77 4.70 -8.09 -13.99
CA PHE A 77 5.37 -7.12 -13.12
C PHE A 77 6.19 -6.15 -13.96
N THR A 78 6.65 -5.06 -13.36
CA THR A 78 7.45 -4.05 -14.08
C THR A 78 8.89 -4.09 -13.59
N CYS A 79 9.84 -4.17 -14.53
CA CYS A 79 11.25 -4.00 -14.22
C CYS A 79 11.56 -2.51 -14.02
N GLY A 80 12.07 -2.14 -12.84
CA GLY A 80 12.46 -0.76 -12.53
C GLY A 80 13.98 -0.58 -12.46
N ALA A 81 14.43 0.67 -12.54
CA ALA A 81 15.82 1.02 -12.30
C ALA A 81 16.21 0.76 -10.84
N THR A 82 17.46 0.37 -10.59
CA THR A 82 17.98 0.13 -9.22
C THR A 82 17.96 1.38 -8.35
N SER A 83 17.98 2.57 -8.95
CA SER A 83 17.82 3.86 -8.25
C SER A 83 16.48 3.97 -7.52
N LEU A 84 15.44 3.26 -7.97
CA LEU A 84 14.14 3.19 -7.29
C LEU A 84 14.20 2.38 -5.98
N LEU A 85 15.31 1.73 -5.63
CA LEU A 85 15.42 1.02 -4.34
C LEU A 85 15.83 1.94 -3.18
N LYS A 86 16.19 3.20 -3.47
CA LYS A 86 16.62 4.17 -2.45
C LYS A 86 15.53 4.35 -1.38
N GLY A 87 15.92 4.28 -0.11
CA GLY A 87 15.01 4.49 1.03
C GLY A 87 14.12 3.29 1.37
N LEU A 88 14.14 2.21 0.60
CA LEU A 88 13.47 0.97 0.97
C LEU A 88 14.30 0.19 2.01
N ALA A 89 13.67 -0.77 2.68
CA ALA A 89 14.33 -1.60 3.69
C ALA A 89 15.54 -2.36 3.11
N SER A 90 16.55 -2.61 3.94
CA SER A 90 17.76 -3.33 3.52
C SER A 90 17.41 -4.72 2.96
N GLY A 91 18.06 -5.09 1.85
CA GLY A 91 17.88 -6.39 1.18
C GLY A 91 16.70 -6.48 0.21
N VAL A 92 15.75 -5.53 0.23
CA VAL A 92 14.59 -5.57 -0.69
C VAL A 92 14.97 -5.23 -2.13
N LYS A 93 14.24 -5.82 -3.08
CA LYS A 93 14.50 -5.70 -4.53
C LYS A 93 13.40 -5.01 -5.32
N GLY A 94 12.38 -4.49 -4.64
CA GLY A 94 11.27 -3.79 -5.28
C GLY A 94 10.10 -3.60 -4.34
N MET A 95 8.94 -3.26 -4.92
CA MET A 95 7.70 -3.00 -4.21
C MET A 95 6.55 -3.83 -4.79
N VAL A 96 5.69 -4.33 -3.93
CA VAL A 96 4.46 -5.03 -4.32
C VAL A 96 3.28 -4.06 -4.19
N GLY A 97 2.68 -3.71 -5.32
CA GLY A 97 1.50 -2.85 -5.35
C GLY A 97 0.22 -3.64 -5.08
N LEU A 98 -0.61 -3.13 -4.15
CA LEU A 98 -1.93 -3.69 -3.81
C LEU A 98 -3.10 -2.79 -4.22
N SER A 99 -2.86 -1.80 -5.07
CA SER A 99 -3.88 -0.84 -5.55
C SER A 99 -4.88 -1.46 -6.53
N ARG A 100 -5.95 -0.74 -6.88
CA ARG A 100 -7.06 -1.22 -7.74
C ARG A 100 -6.70 -1.40 -9.22
N ALA A 101 -5.42 -1.31 -9.60
CA ALA A 101 -5.01 -1.50 -10.99
C ALA A 101 -5.00 -3.00 -11.36
N LYS A 102 -5.38 -3.32 -12.60
CA LYS A 102 -5.59 -4.71 -13.07
C LYS A 102 -4.36 -5.61 -12.97
N VAL A 103 -3.17 -5.03 -13.07
CA VAL A 103 -1.89 -5.76 -12.99
C VAL A 103 -1.29 -5.77 -11.57
N ARG A 104 -2.06 -5.39 -10.53
CA ARG A 104 -1.60 -5.52 -9.14
C ARG A 104 -1.76 -6.96 -8.64
N LEU A 105 -0.97 -7.31 -7.62
CA LEU A 105 -0.80 -8.68 -7.15
C LEU A 105 -2.16 -9.37 -6.91
N HIS A 106 -3.00 -8.80 -6.05
CA HIS A 106 -4.27 -9.42 -5.69
C HIS A 106 -5.25 -9.58 -6.89
N PHE A 107 -5.23 -8.69 -7.88
CA PHE A 107 -6.05 -8.84 -9.09
C PHE A 107 -5.59 -10.02 -9.94
N GLN A 108 -4.27 -10.17 -10.13
CA GLN A 108 -3.72 -11.28 -10.90
C GLN A 108 -3.94 -12.62 -10.19
N PHE A 109 -3.79 -12.65 -8.87
CA PHE A 109 -4.03 -13.86 -8.06
C PHE A 109 -5.50 -14.28 -8.07
N THR A 110 -6.41 -13.34 -7.84
CA THR A 110 -7.84 -13.66 -7.83
C THR A 110 -8.31 -14.10 -9.21
N SER A 111 -7.76 -13.55 -10.29
CA SER A 111 -8.02 -14.03 -11.65
C SER A 111 -7.43 -15.41 -11.93
N ALA A 112 -6.18 -15.69 -11.51
CA ALA A 112 -5.50 -16.95 -11.79
C ALA A 112 -6.13 -18.14 -11.06
N PHE A 113 -6.63 -17.93 -9.83
CA PHE A 113 -7.21 -18.98 -9.00
C PHE A 113 -8.74 -18.89 -8.88
N SER A 114 -9.38 -18.03 -9.67
CA SER A 114 -10.85 -17.83 -9.66
C SER A 114 -11.42 -17.49 -8.27
N PHE A 115 -10.71 -16.69 -7.49
CA PHE A 115 -11.17 -16.20 -6.19
C PHE A 115 -11.98 -14.91 -6.30
N HIS A 116 -12.76 -14.60 -5.26
CA HIS A 116 -13.37 -13.29 -5.12
C HIS A 116 -12.29 -12.20 -5.05
N ARG A 117 -12.55 -11.05 -5.69
CA ARG A 117 -11.66 -9.88 -5.73
C ARG A 117 -11.62 -9.14 -4.39
N LYS A 118 -11.04 -9.80 -3.38
CA LYS A 118 -10.82 -9.26 -2.04
C LYS A 118 -9.50 -9.80 -1.49
N PHE A 119 -8.89 -9.02 -0.62
CA PHE A 119 -7.70 -9.42 0.13
C PHE A 119 -7.78 -8.80 1.52
N ALA A 120 -7.02 -9.35 2.47
CA ALA A 120 -6.88 -8.81 3.81
C ALA A 120 -5.41 -8.50 4.06
N ILE A 121 -5.14 -7.39 4.76
CA ILE A 121 -3.81 -7.05 5.24
C ILE A 121 -3.85 -7.13 6.77
N CYS A 122 -2.88 -7.85 7.34
CA CYS A 122 -2.61 -7.87 8.77
C CYS A 122 -1.15 -7.44 8.97
N LEU A 123 -0.94 -6.14 9.21
CA LEU A 123 0.39 -5.62 9.55
C LEU A 123 0.67 -5.90 11.03
N ARG A 124 1.92 -6.21 11.36
CA ARG A 124 2.34 -6.49 12.73
C ARG A 124 3.46 -5.59 13.17
N SER A 125 3.41 -5.24 14.45
CA SER A 125 4.49 -4.54 15.14
C SER A 125 5.54 -5.48 15.73
N SER A 126 5.27 -6.80 15.83
CA SER A 126 6.20 -7.81 16.37
C SER A 126 6.20 -9.14 15.58
N LEU A 127 7.25 -9.93 15.78
CA LEU A 127 7.55 -11.16 15.00
C LEU A 127 6.76 -12.42 15.44
N SER A 128 5.95 -12.37 16.51
CA SER A 128 5.21 -13.54 17.02
C SER A 128 3.79 -13.64 16.44
N PHE A 129 3.39 -14.83 15.98
CA PHE A 129 2.08 -15.11 15.36
C PHE A 129 1.13 -15.81 16.33
N SER A 130 0.04 -15.14 16.70
CA SER A 130 -1.23 -15.79 17.09
C SER A 130 -2.33 -15.24 16.18
N GLY A 131 -2.58 -15.94 15.07
CA GLY A 131 -3.54 -15.52 14.04
C GLY A 131 -4.97 -15.71 14.51
N ALA A 132 -5.58 -14.67 15.06
CA ALA A 132 -7.02 -14.61 15.19
C ALA A 132 -7.57 -13.74 14.05
N VAL A 133 -8.18 -14.37 13.04
CA VAL A 133 -9.07 -13.67 12.11
C VAL A 133 -10.33 -13.31 12.90
N SER A 134 -10.57 -12.03 13.12
CA SER A 134 -11.79 -11.57 13.82
C SER A 134 -13.03 -12.05 13.07
N LYS A 135 -13.99 -12.63 13.79
CA LYS A 135 -15.31 -12.99 13.25
C LYS A 135 -16.20 -11.76 13.05
N SER A 136 -15.85 -10.62 13.66
CA SER A 136 -16.57 -9.36 13.52
C SER A 136 -15.76 -8.40 12.65
N LEU A 137 -16.32 -8.02 11.51
CA LEU A 137 -15.74 -7.03 10.59
C LEU A 137 -16.73 -5.89 10.42
N THR A 138 -16.23 -4.67 10.58
CA THR A 138 -16.97 -3.44 10.29
C THR A 138 -16.63 -2.98 8.87
N PHE A 139 -17.65 -2.68 8.06
CA PHE A 139 -17.49 -2.35 6.65
C PHE A 139 -17.77 -0.89 6.39
N THR A 140 -17.06 -0.31 5.43
CA THR A 140 -17.32 1.05 4.94
C THR A 140 -17.08 1.10 3.42
N PRO A 141 -17.90 1.84 2.66
CA PRO A 141 -17.70 2.02 1.23
C PRO A 141 -16.36 2.65 0.89
N LEU A 142 -15.68 2.06 -0.10
CA LEU A 142 -14.51 2.62 -0.75
C LEU A 142 -14.95 3.40 -2.00
N ILE A 143 -14.30 4.53 -2.26
CA ILE A 143 -14.53 5.36 -3.46
C ILE A 143 -13.31 5.41 -4.37
N VAL A 144 -13.58 5.80 -5.61
CA VAL A 144 -12.56 6.10 -6.61
C VAL A 144 -12.37 7.60 -6.67
N ASN A 145 -11.17 8.08 -6.35
CA ASN A 145 -10.84 9.48 -6.62
C ASN A 145 -10.71 9.65 -8.16
N PRO A 146 -11.48 10.56 -8.79
CA PRO A 146 -11.43 10.80 -10.23
C PRO A 146 -10.07 11.36 -10.69
N VAL A 147 -9.29 11.92 -9.78
CA VAL A 147 -7.95 12.46 -10.05
C VAL A 147 -6.88 11.52 -9.47
N SER A 148 -5.93 11.11 -10.31
CA SER A 148 -4.80 10.29 -9.88
C SER A 148 -3.84 11.08 -8.98
N ILE A 149 -3.35 10.43 -7.93
CA ILE A 149 -2.35 10.95 -6.99
C ILE A 149 -1.03 10.16 -7.03
N ALA A 150 -0.88 9.29 -8.02
CA ALA A 150 0.32 8.50 -8.25
C ALA A 150 1.51 9.40 -8.61
N ASP A 151 2.74 8.92 -8.39
CA ASP A 151 3.95 9.68 -8.70
C ASP A 151 4.13 9.92 -10.20
N ALA A 152 3.57 9.03 -11.04
CA ALA A 152 3.46 9.21 -12.48
C ALA A 152 2.10 8.69 -12.97
N TYR A 153 1.38 9.49 -13.75
CA TYR A 153 0.08 9.12 -14.30
C TYR A 153 -0.22 9.87 -15.60
N PHE A 154 -1.18 9.35 -16.35
CA PHE A 154 -1.72 10.03 -17.52
C PHE A 154 -2.88 10.92 -17.11
N ASP A 155 -2.96 12.10 -17.70
CA ASP A 155 -4.03 13.05 -17.41
C ASP A 155 -5.42 12.46 -17.65
N GLY A 156 -6.39 12.89 -16.83
CA GLY A 156 -7.76 12.39 -16.84
C GLY A 156 -7.94 10.95 -16.36
N LYS A 157 -6.95 10.34 -15.69
CA LYS A 157 -7.08 8.99 -15.12
C LYS A 157 -7.48 9.00 -13.65
N PRO A 158 -8.42 8.11 -13.25
CA PRO A 158 -8.75 7.94 -11.85
C PRO A 158 -7.60 7.33 -11.09
N SER A 159 -7.53 7.65 -9.80
CA SER A 159 -6.60 7.05 -8.86
C SER A 159 -6.85 5.54 -8.69
N ALA A 160 -5.78 4.79 -8.45
CA ALA A 160 -5.84 3.36 -8.12
C ALA A 160 -5.84 3.10 -6.61
N GLU A 161 -5.48 4.09 -5.80
CA GLU A 161 -5.46 4.06 -4.34
C GLU A 161 -6.87 3.84 -3.76
N TYR A 162 -6.91 3.44 -2.48
CA TYR A 162 -8.15 3.20 -1.75
C TYR A 162 -8.50 4.40 -0.90
N PHE A 163 -9.66 4.98 -1.16
CA PHE A 163 -10.19 6.09 -0.40
C PHE A 163 -11.44 5.67 0.34
N ASN A 164 -11.52 6.04 1.62
CA ASN A 164 -12.77 5.93 2.38
C ASN A 164 -13.76 7.01 1.93
N ARG A 165 -15.02 6.65 1.69
CA ARG A 165 -16.05 7.59 1.22
C ARG A 165 -16.34 8.74 2.18
N TYR A 166 -16.39 8.46 3.48
CA TYR A 166 -16.94 9.37 4.48
C TYR A 166 -15.89 10.34 5.00
N VAL A 167 -14.71 9.83 5.33
CA VAL A 167 -13.61 10.66 5.81
C VAL A 167 -12.70 11.17 4.69
N SER A 168 -12.92 10.74 3.44
CA SER A 168 -12.11 11.11 2.27
C SER A 168 -10.60 10.88 2.47
N THR A 169 -10.23 9.83 3.22
CA THR A 169 -8.84 9.50 3.55
C THR A 169 -8.30 8.36 2.70
N ASN A 170 -7.02 8.44 2.38
CA ASN A 170 -6.27 7.39 1.71
C ASN A 170 -5.69 6.40 2.73
N ILE A 171 -5.78 5.10 2.43
CA ILE A 171 -5.16 4.03 3.23
C ILE A 171 -3.79 3.70 2.62
N SER A 172 -2.72 3.83 3.41
CA SER A 172 -1.34 3.63 2.95
C SER A 172 -0.52 2.78 3.92
N THR A 173 0.32 1.90 3.37
CA THR A 173 1.32 1.13 4.12
C THR A 173 2.74 1.68 3.96
N VAL A 174 2.87 2.83 3.27
CA VAL A 174 4.16 3.46 2.95
C VAL A 174 4.53 4.49 4.02
N ASN A 175 3.52 5.17 4.57
CA ASN A 175 3.68 6.13 5.66
C ASN A 175 3.57 5.37 6.99
N PRO A 176 4.59 5.39 7.86
CA PRO A 176 4.57 4.66 9.14
C PRO A 176 3.63 5.30 10.17
N TYR A 177 3.25 6.56 9.97
CA TYR A 177 2.34 7.32 10.83
C TYR A 177 1.23 7.96 10.00
N THR A 178 0.08 8.19 10.63
CA THR A 178 -1.03 8.93 10.02
C THR A 178 -0.60 10.35 9.69
N ILE A 179 -0.85 10.79 8.46
CA ILE A 179 -0.58 12.15 7.99
C ILE A 179 -1.89 12.91 7.90
N LEU A 180 -1.94 14.07 8.53
CA LEU A 180 -3.10 14.97 8.52
C LEU A 180 -2.71 16.33 7.92
N LYS A 181 -3.67 16.97 7.25
CA LYS A 181 -3.52 18.38 6.86
C LYS A 181 -3.27 19.22 8.12
N THR A 182 -2.40 20.22 8.04
CA THR A 182 -1.96 21.03 9.19
C THR A 182 -3.10 21.53 10.08
N SER A 183 -4.21 21.99 9.50
CA SER A 183 -5.38 22.44 10.27
C SER A 183 -6.02 21.31 11.10
N LEU A 184 -6.17 20.12 10.51
CA LEU A 184 -6.70 18.93 11.19
C LEU A 184 -5.71 18.40 12.23
N TYR A 185 -4.42 18.37 11.89
CA TYR A 185 -3.36 17.98 12.83
C TYR A 185 -3.38 18.87 14.08
N ASN A 186 -3.41 20.19 13.90
CA ASN A 186 -3.44 21.13 15.02
C ASN A 186 -4.71 20.98 15.86
N ALA A 187 -5.88 20.84 15.21
CA ALA A 187 -7.14 20.63 15.91
C ALA A 187 -7.13 19.33 16.74
N MET A 188 -6.67 18.24 16.15
CA MET A 188 -6.58 16.93 16.80
C MET A 188 -5.58 16.95 17.97
N VAL A 189 -4.37 17.47 17.76
CA VAL A 189 -3.36 17.56 18.82
C VAL A 189 -3.85 18.43 19.97
N ASN A 190 -4.50 19.57 19.69
CA ASN A 190 -5.03 20.45 20.72
C ASN A 190 -6.15 19.78 21.53
N ALA A 191 -7.06 19.04 20.87
CA ALA A 191 -8.10 18.28 21.55
C ALA A 191 -7.49 17.19 22.43
N PHE A 192 -6.57 16.38 21.88
CA PHE A 192 -5.92 15.29 22.61
C PHE A 192 -5.17 15.79 23.84
N VAL A 193 -4.41 16.88 23.72
CA VAL A 193 -3.64 17.47 24.84
C VAL A 193 -4.55 17.95 25.98
N LYS A 194 -5.76 18.45 25.66
CA LYS A 194 -6.74 18.85 26.69
C LYS A 194 -7.24 17.63 27.47
N GLU A 195 -7.55 16.54 26.79
CA GLU A 195 -8.00 15.29 27.43
C GLU A 195 -6.93 14.66 28.32
N VAL A 196 -5.65 14.80 27.97
CA VAL A 196 -4.52 14.30 28.78
C VAL A 196 -3.83 15.37 29.62
N ALA A 197 -4.53 16.44 30.03
CA ALA A 197 -3.93 17.58 30.73
C ALA A 197 -3.14 17.20 32.01
N LYS A 198 -3.45 16.06 32.65
CA LYS A 198 -2.75 15.54 33.84
C LYS A 198 -1.45 14.80 33.51
N ILE A 199 -1.20 14.44 32.25
CA ILE A 199 0.01 13.74 31.82
C ILE A 199 1.04 14.80 31.40
N PRO A 200 2.23 14.84 32.04
CA PRO A 200 3.25 15.83 31.70
C PRO A 200 3.70 15.71 30.24
N ARG A 201 3.63 16.82 29.51
CA ARG A 201 4.30 16.95 28.22
C ARG A 201 5.82 16.93 28.41
N VAL A 202 6.50 16.33 27.45
CA VAL A 202 7.97 16.35 27.35
C VAL A 202 8.37 17.02 26.05
N LYS A 203 9.68 17.30 25.90
CA LYS A 203 10.22 17.82 24.65
C LYS A 203 9.80 16.92 23.49
N ALA A 204 9.26 17.54 22.45
CA ALA A 204 8.86 16.85 21.24
C ALA A 204 10.07 16.19 20.57
N VAL A 205 9.88 14.95 20.09
CA VAL A 205 10.90 14.17 19.38
C VAL A 205 10.43 13.98 17.94
N ALA A 206 11.27 14.40 16.98
CA ALA A 206 10.93 14.29 15.57
C ALA A 206 10.59 12.82 15.20
N PRO A 207 9.58 12.58 14.34
CA PRO A 207 8.81 13.57 13.58
C PRO A 207 7.57 14.14 14.32
N PHE A 208 7.40 13.89 15.62
CA PHE A 208 6.19 14.24 16.36
C PHE A 208 6.25 15.65 16.95
N GLY A 209 5.10 16.34 16.98
CA GLY A 209 4.96 17.66 17.63
C GLY A 209 4.36 17.61 19.05
N ALA A 210 3.94 16.45 19.53
CA ALA A 210 3.39 16.27 20.87
C ALA A 210 3.92 14.98 21.50
N CYS A 211 4.65 15.10 22.62
CA CYS A 211 5.20 13.96 23.35
C CYS A 211 4.86 14.07 24.84
N PHE A 212 4.71 12.92 25.49
CA PHE A 212 4.26 12.81 26.88
C PHE A 212 5.16 11.86 27.68
N ASN A 213 5.28 12.08 28.99
CA ASN A 213 6.07 11.22 29.86
C ASN A 213 5.35 9.90 30.13
N SER A 214 5.86 8.81 29.56
CA SER A 214 5.26 7.47 29.64
C SER A 214 5.14 6.91 31.06
N LYS A 215 5.95 7.37 32.03
CA LYS A 215 5.84 6.95 33.44
C LYS A 215 4.51 7.33 34.08
N ASN A 216 3.80 8.30 33.51
CA ASN A 216 2.51 8.78 34.01
C ASN A 216 1.33 8.21 33.20
N ILE A 217 1.58 7.22 32.34
CA ILE A 217 0.57 6.60 31.50
C ILE A 217 0.43 5.15 31.94
N GLY A 218 -0.76 4.76 32.38
CA GLY A 218 -1.07 3.38 32.74
C GLY A 218 -0.97 2.44 31.54
N SER A 219 -0.79 1.15 31.79
CA SER A 219 -0.85 0.12 30.75
C SER A 219 -2.19 -0.59 30.80
N THR A 220 -2.80 -0.81 29.63
CA THR A 220 -4.03 -1.60 29.46
C THR A 220 -3.78 -2.77 28.52
N ARG A 221 -4.75 -3.68 28.41
CA ARG A 221 -4.71 -4.79 27.45
C ARG A 221 -4.54 -4.32 25.99
N VAL A 222 -5.02 -3.13 25.65
CA VAL A 222 -5.01 -2.58 24.28
C VAL A 222 -3.94 -1.50 24.08
N GLY A 223 -3.02 -1.33 25.04
CA GLY A 223 -1.94 -0.36 24.97
C GLY A 223 -1.99 0.70 26.08
N PRO A 224 -1.27 1.81 25.93
CA PRO A 224 -1.24 2.89 26.92
C PRO A 224 -2.64 3.45 27.21
N ALA A 225 -2.94 3.75 28.48
CA ALA A 225 -4.21 4.32 28.93
C ALA A 225 -4.31 5.80 28.53
N VAL A 226 -4.61 6.05 27.26
CA VAL A 226 -4.81 7.38 26.66
C VAL A 226 -6.21 7.47 26.04
N PRO A 227 -6.73 8.69 25.77
CA PRO A 227 -8.03 8.87 25.14
C PRO A 227 -8.13 8.13 23.80
N TYR A 228 -9.30 7.55 23.55
CA TYR A 228 -9.62 6.93 22.26
C TYR A 228 -9.74 7.98 21.17
N ILE A 229 -9.38 7.59 19.95
CA ILE A 229 -9.54 8.40 18.74
C ILE A 229 -10.35 7.56 17.77
N ASP A 230 -11.63 7.89 17.65
CA ASP A 230 -12.57 7.17 16.82
C ASP A 230 -12.78 7.91 15.49
N LEU A 231 -12.59 7.19 14.38
CA LEU A 231 -12.88 7.71 13.04
C LEU A 231 -14.32 7.35 12.68
N VAL A 232 -15.25 8.24 12.98
CA VAL A 232 -16.67 8.04 12.68
C VAL A 232 -16.88 7.98 11.16
N LEU A 233 -17.54 6.92 10.68
CA LEU A 233 -17.78 6.67 9.25
C LEU A 233 -19.23 6.96 8.86
N GLN A 234 -19.98 5.99 8.33
CA GLN A 234 -21.35 6.20 7.86
C GLN A 234 -22.40 6.37 8.97
N SER A 235 -22.10 5.92 10.19
CA SER A 235 -23.01 6.01 11.33
C SER A 235 -22.23 5.82 12.63
N GLU A 236 -22.85 6.20 13.75
CA GLU A 236 -22.31 5.98 15.10
C GLU A 236 -22.22 4.50 15.49
N SER A 237 -22.84 3.58 14.73
CA SER A 237 -22.67 2.14 14.97
C SER A 237 -21.44 1.56 14.27
N VAL A 238 -20.60 2.40 13.67
CA VAL A 238 -19.46 2.05 12.81
C VAL A 238 -18.24 2.87 13.23
N TYR A 239 -17.74 2.61 14.44
CA TYR A 239 -16.41 3.00 14.93
C TYR A 239 -15.83 1.89 15.82
#